data_AF-A0A3M7P5G5-F1
#
_entry.id   AF-A0A3M7P5G5-F1
#
_cell.length_a   1.000
_cell.length_b   1.000
_cell.length_c   1.000
_cell.angle_alpha   90.00
_cell.angle_beta   90.00
_cell.angle_gamma   90.00
#
_symmetry.space_group_name_H-M   'P 1'
#
loop_
_entity.id
_entity.type
_entity.pdbx_description
1 polymer ?
#
loop_
_entity_poly.entity_id
_entity_poly.type
_entity_poly.pdbx_seq_one_letter_code
_entity_poly.pdbx_strand_id
1 'polypeptide(L)'
;MNLKRILLNNSLVRSFSVSSNVKNEANKVDEKFQQISRERTLNLVQIIGRVGHNPKVAGQSEKNEPNKKFKRVVLFSMATNEYQGMNEDGEAKFRTDWHRITLISPRLQEYALDKVSQGDRLHITGRLHYDLVKNKSGEPRLITNIVADDFIFLQKFNEN
;
A
#
# COMPACT_ATOMS: atom_id res chain seq x y z
N MET A 1 -13.49 -8.27 -16.75
CA MET A 1 -14.31 -9.39 -17.26
C MET A 1 -15.65 -9.34 -16.52
N ASN A 2 -16.72 -8.94 -17.19
CA ASN A 2 -17.95 -8.43 -16.58
C ASN A 2 -18.90 -9.61 -16.24
N LEU A 3 -19.26 -9.79 -14.97
CA LEU A 3 -20.09 -10.91 -14.45
C LEU A 3 -21.48 -10.99 -15.13
N LYS A 4 -22.02 -9.86 -15.63
CA LYS A 4 -23.24 -9.83 -16.44
C LYS A 4 -23.13 -10.65 -17.74
N ARG A 5 -21.94 -10.75 -18.34
CA ARG A 5 -21.76 -11.44 -19.64
C ARG A 5 -21.77 -12.98 -19.51
N ILE A 6 -21.42 -13.51 -18.34
CA ILE A 6 -21.40 -14.96 -18.07
C ILE A 6 -22.81 -15.49 -17.80
N LEU A 7 -23.65 -14.69 -17.13
CA LEU A 7 -25.01 -15.09 -16.76
C LEU A 7 -26.02 -14.98 -17.91
N LEU A 8 -25.76 -14.15 -18.93
CA LEU A 8 -26.69 -13.91 -20.05
C LEU A 8 -26.57 -14.91 -21.21
N ASN A 9 -25.52 -15.74 -21.26
CA ASN A 9 -25.28 -16.68 -22.36
C ASN A 9 -25.69 -18.13 -22.08
N ASN A 10 -26.25 -18.43 -20.91
CA ASN A 10 -26.73 -19.78 -20.60
C ASN A 10 -28.24 -19.88 -20.91
N SER A 11 -28.59 -20.56 -22.00
CA SER A 11 -29.97 -20.67 -22.53
C SER A 11 -30.97 -21.30 -21.56
N LEU A 12 -30.49 -21.95 -20.50
CA LEU A 12 -31.29 -22.60 -19.46
C LEU A 12 -31.92 -21.63 -18.43
N VAL A 13 -31.51 -20.36 -18.38
CA VAL A 13 -32.00 -19.39 -17.37
C VAL A 13 -33.20 -18.56 -17.88
N ARG A 14 -33.63 -18.76 -19.14
CA ARG A 14 -34.67 -17.92 -19.77
C ARG A 14 -36.10 -18.12 -19.24
N SER A 15 -36.40 -19.17 -18.48
CA SER A 15 -37.78 -19.50 -18.08
C SER A 15 -38.16 -19.21 -16.64
N PHE A 16 -37.26 -18.67 -15.80
CA PHE A 16 -37.64 -18.23 -14.46
C PHE A 16 -38.01 -16.75 -14.49
N SER A 17 -39.31 -16.48 -14.28
CA SER A 17 -39.80 -15.14 -13.97
C SER A 17 -39.13 -14.66 -12.69
N VAL A 18 -38.01 -13.95 -12.84
CA VAL A 18 -37.34 -13.25 -11.74
C VAL A 18 -38.34 -12.26 -11.15
N SER A 19 -38.67 -12.46 -9.87
CA SER A 19 -39.61 -11.61 -9.12
C SER A 19 -39.24 -10.13 -9.25
N SER A 20 -40.25 -9.27 -9.39
CA SER A 20 -40.09 -7.82 -9.54
C SER A 20 -39.24 -7.20 -8.43
N ASN A 21 -39.29 -7.76 -7.22
CA ASN A 21 -38.47 -7.33 -6.09
C ASN A 21 -36.96 -7.54 -6.33
N VAL A 22 -36.58 -8.66 -6.94
CA VAL A 22 -35.18 -8.97 -7.26
C VAL A 22 -34.64 -8.06 -8.37
N LYS A 23 -35.49 -7.69 -9.34
CA LYS A 23 -35.13 -6.72 -10.39
C LYS A 23 -34.94 -5.31 -9.83
N ASN A 24 -35.79 -4.89 -8.89
CA ASN A 24 -35.70 -3.59 -8.25
C ASN A 24 -34.45 -3.47 -7.36
N GLU A 25 -34.08 -4.54 -6.64
CA GLU A 25 -32.84 -4.59 -5.86
C GLU A 25 -31.59 -4.52 -6.75
N ALA A 26 -31.57 -5.26 -7.86
CA ALA A 26 -30.47 -5.20 -8.82
C ALA A 26 -30.28 -3.80 -9.43
N ASN A 27 -31.38 -3.12 -9.79
CA ASN A 27 -31.36 -1.76 -10.31
C ASN A 27 -30.84 -0.75 -9.27
N LYS A 28 -31.27 -0.88 -8.00
CA LYS A 28 -30.82 -0.02 -6.90
C LYS A 28 -29.33 -0.18 -6.60
N VAL A 29 -28.80 -1.40 -6.73
CA VAL A 29 -27.36 -1.69 -6.60
C VAL A 29 -26.58 -1.08 -7.76
N ASP A 30 -27.07 -1.21 -8.99
CA ASP A 30 -26.44 -0.63 -10.18
C ASP A 30 -26.39 0.91 -10.11
N GLU A 31 -27.46 1.58 -9.67
CA GLU A 31 -27.50 3.04 -9.49
C GLU A 31 -26.51 3.53 -8.42
N LYS A 32 -26.47 2.83 -7.27
CA LYS A 32 -25.51 3.14 -6.19
C LYS A 32 -24.07 2.95 -6.66
N PHE A 33 -23.81 1.92 -7.48
CA PHE A 33 -22.49 1.68 -8.07
C PHE A 33 -22.11 2.75 -9.10
N GLN A 34 -23.06 3.21 -9.92
CA GLN A 34 -22.85 4.33 -10.84
C GLN A 34 -22.60 5.66 -10.12
N GLN A 35 -23.23 5.89 -8.97
CA GLN A 35 -23.01 7.08 -8.15
C GLN A 35 -21.62 7.09 -7.50
N ILE A 36 -21.17 5.94 -6.97
CA ILE A 36 -19.79 5.75 -6.46
C ILE A 36 -18.76 5.88 -7.59
N SER A 37 -19.09 5.44 -8.81
CA SER A 37 -18.22 5.52 -9.99
C SER A 37 -17.98 6.95 -10.52
N ARG A 38 -18.67 7.97 -10.00
CA ARG A 38 -18.46 9.38 -10.42
C ARG A 38 -17.35 10.09 -9.65
N GLU A 39 -17.06 9.67 -8.42
CA GLU A 39 -16.04 10.30 -7.60
C GLU A 39 -14.65 9.76 -7.98
N ARG A 40 -13.74 10.66 -8.34
CA ARG A 40 -12.33 10.35 -8.54
C ARG A 40 -11.56 10.88 -7.35
N THR A 41 -10.97 10.00 -6.55
CA THR A 41 -10.10 10.39 -5.44
C THR A 41 -8.64 10.26 -5.86
N LEU A 42 -7.77 11.11 -5.28
CA LEU A 42 -6.33 11.03 -5.45
C LEU A 42 -5.70 10.73 -4.11
N ASN A 43 -5.06 9.56 -4.02
CA ASN A 43 -4.10 9.26 -2.97
C ASN A 43 -2.76 9.13 -3.69
N LEU A 44 -1.84 10.04 -3.38
CA LEU A 44 -0.51 10.09 -3.98
C LEU A 44 0.46 10.57 -2.91
N VAL A 45 1.57 9.84 -2.79
CA VAL A 45 2.70 10.17 -1.92
C VAL A 45 3.94 10.19 -2.78
N GLN A 46 4.71 11.27 -2.67
CA GLN A 46 6.06 11.34 -3.20
C GLN A 46 6.99 11.77 -2.07
N ILE A 47 8.05 11.01 -1.84
CA ILE A 47 9.05 11.34 -0.82
C ILE A 47 10.46 11.17 -1.38
N ILE A 48 11.35 12.06 -0.97
CA ILE A 48 12.79 11.92 -1.17
C ILE A 48 13.43 11.88 0.20
N GLY A 49 14.14 10.79 0.49
CA GLY A 49 14.72 10.58 1.81
C GLY A 49 15.83 9.56 1.80
N ARG A 50 16.35 9.27 3.00
CA ARG A 50 17.39 8.25 3.18
C ARG A 50 16.82 7.00 3.83
N VAL A 51 17.23 5.84 3.36
CA VAL A 51 16.85 4.55 3.92
C VAL A 51 17.43 4.40 5.32
N GLY A 52 16.59 4.13 6.31
CA GLY A 52 16.99 4.00 7.71
C GLY A 52 17.63 2.66 8.06
N HIS A 53 17.17 1.59 7.42
CA HIS A 53 17.69 0.25 7.61
C HIS A 53 17.50 -0.58 6.35
N ASN A 54 18.32 -1.62 6.17
CA ASN A 54 18.21 -2.55 5.04
C ASN A 54 16.78 -3.11 4.92
N PRO A 55 16.23 -3.29 3.71
CA PRO A 55 14.91 -3.88 3.53
C PRO A 55 14.81 -5.27 4.14
N LYS A 56 13.68 -5.53 4.81
CA LYS A 56 13.42 -6.82 5.48
C LYS A 56 12.16 -7.44 4.93
N VAL A 57 12.19 -8.75 4.70
CA VAL A 57 10.99 -9.52 4.37
C VAL A 57 10.11 -9.60 5.61
N ALA A 58 8.82 -9.35 5.43
CA ALA A 58 7.80 -9.57 6.43
C ALA A 58 6.57 -10.25 5.80
N GLY A 59 5.64 -10.66 6.67
CA GLY A 59 4.55 -11.56 6.32
C GLY A 59 4.83 -12.98 6.81
N GLN A 60 3.78 -13.75 7.06
CA GLN A 60 3.90 -15.12 7.54
C GLN A 60 4.39 -16.02 6.40
N SER A 61 5.51 -16.71 6.61
CA SER A 61 5.94 -17.81 5.73
C SER A 61 4.93 -18.96 5.82
N GLU A 62 4.80 -19.71 4.73
CA GLU A 62 3.92 -20.84 4.39
C GLU A 62 3.54 -21.89 5.47
N LYS A 63 4.08 -21.81 6.69
CA LYS A 63 4.11 -22.94 7.62
C LYS A 63 2.78 -23.36 8.24
N ASN A 64 1.72 -22.54 8.23
CA ASN A 64 0.58 -22.80 9.13
C ASN A 64 -0.81 -22.98 8.49
N GLU A 65 -1.05 -22.66 7.21
CA GLU A 65 -2.39 -22.85 6.61
C GLU A 65 -2.35 -23.11 5.08
N PRO A 66 -2.72 -24.31 4.60
CA PRO A 66 -2.63 -24.68 3.18
C PRO A 66 -3.60 -23.93 2.23
N ASN A 67 -4.58 -23.19 2.78
CA ASN A 67 -5.61 -22.50 1.99
C ASN A 67 -5.48 -20.97 1.97
N LYS A 68 -4.44 -20.40 2.58
CA LYS A 68 -4.26 -18.95 2.66
C LYS A 68 -3.11 -18.52 1.75
N LYS A 69 -3.42 -17.80 0.67
CA LYS A 69 -2.41 -17.10 -0.13
C LYS A 69 -1.77 -16.01 0.73
N PHE A 70 -0.65 -16.32 1.36
CA PHE A 70 0.14 -15.33 2.09
C PHE A 70 0.83 -14.42 1.08
N LYS A 71 0.66 -13.10 1.26
CA LYS A 71 1.38 -12.11 0.47
C LYS A 71 2.67 -11.75 1.21
N ARG A 72 3.80 -12.23 0.68
CA ARG A 72 5.13 -11.74 1.06
C ARG A 72 5.15 -10.22 0.85
N VAL A 73 5.71 -9.49 1.81
CA VAL A 73 5.94 -8.05 1.71
C VAL A 73 7.38 -7.73 2.10
N VAL A 74 7.92 -6.63 1.60
CA VAL A 74 9.21 -6.10 2.02
C VAL A 74 9.01 -4.73 2.64
N LEU A 75 9.71 -4.48 3.75
CA LEU A 75 9.55 -3.28 4.57
C LEU A 75 10.90 -2.58 4.75
N PHE A 76 10.90 -1.27 4.74
CA PHE A 76 12.00 -0.45 5.27
C PHE A 76 11.49 0.91 5.76
N SER A 77 12.32 1.61 6.54
CA SER A 77 12.05 2.99 6.93
C SER A 77 12.81 3.97 6.05
N MET A 78 12.24 5.17 5.86
CA MET A 78 12.92 6.31 5.26
C MET A 78 12.84 7.54 6.15
N ALA A 79 13.93 8.29 6.25
CA ALA A 79 13.99 9.56 6.95
C ALA A 79 13.84 10.73 5.97
N THR A 80 13.03 11.72 6.35
CA THR A 80 12.99 13.06 5.76
C THR A 80 13.33 14.09 6.83
N ASN A 81 14.12 15.09 6.47
CA ASN A 81 14.56 16.13 7.39
C ASN A 81 13.94 17.48 7.04
N GLU A 82 13.55 18.24 8.05
CA GLU A 82 13.05 19.60 7.94
C GLU A 82 13.85 20.52 8.86
N TYR A 83 14.38 21.61 8.30
CA TYR A 83 15.09 22.63 9.07
C TYR A 83 14.09 23.45 9.89
N GLN A 84 14.34 23.59 11.20
CA GLN A 84 13.46 24.30 12.14
C GLN A 84 14.03 25.62 12.64
N GLY A 85 15.20 26.06 12.15
CA GLY A 85 15.89 27.25 12.65
C GLY A 85 17.14 26.91 13.46
N MET A 86 17.65 27.90 14.19
CA MET A 86 18.78 27.74 15.12
C MET A 86 18.25 27.51 16.54
N ASN A 87 18.96 26.72 17.35
CA ASN A 87 18.71 26.63 18.79
C ASN A 87 19.37 27.81 19.53
N GLU A 88 19.19 27.87 20.86
CA GLU A 88 19.79 28.92 21.72
C GLU A 88 21.33 28.88 21.70
N ASP A 89 21.92 27.72 21.38
CA ASP A 89 23.36 27.51 21.26
C ASP A 89 23.93 27.91 19.88
N GLY A 90 23.08 28.36 18.95
CA GLY A 90 23.47 28.77 17.59
C GLY A 90 23.67 27.61 16.60
N GLU A 91 23.27 26.39 16.95
CA GLU A 91 23.30 25.21 16.10
C GLU A 91 22.01 25.04 15.29
N ALA A 92 22.14 24.50 14.07
CA ALA A 92 21.00 24.21 13.20
C ALA A 92 20.16 23.05 13.75
N LYS A 93 18.87 23.30 13.99
CA LYS A 93 17.91 22.31 14.46
C LYS A 93 17.17 21.68 13.27
N PHE A 94 17.13 20.35 13.24
CA PHE A 94 16.40 19.57 12.24
C PHE A 94 15.37 18.64 12.88
N ARG A 95 14.14 18.64 12.37
CA ARG A 95 13.15 17.60 12.64
C ARG A 95 13.33 16.46 11.65
N THR A 96 13.35 15.22 12.14
CA THR A 96 13.42 14.02 11.32
C THR A 96 12.12 13.23 11.43
N ASP A 97 11.44 13.03 10.31
CA ASP A 97 10.25 12.19 10.22
C ASP A 97 10.60 10.84 9.58
N TRP A 98 10.11 9.76 10.20
CA TRP A 98 10.36 8.39 9.78
C TRP A 98 9.12 7.77 9.12
N HIS A 99 9.25 7.44 7.85
CA HIS A 99 8.19 6.88 7.03
C HIS A 99 8.34 5.38 6.88
N ARG A 100 7.27 4.61 7.08
CA ARG A 100 7.27 3.16 6.86
C ARG A 100 6.92 2.84 5.40
N ILE A 101 7.87 2.30 4.66
CA ILE A 101 7.69 1.91 3.26
C ILE A 101 7.34 0.43 3.18
N THR A 102 6.30 0.11 2.43
CA THR A 102 5.84 -1.26 2.18
C THR A 102 5.85 -1.56 0.69
N LEU A 103 6.57 -2.60 0.29
CA LEU A 103 6.62 -3.11 -1.07
C LEU A 103 5.76 -4.37 -1.19
N ILE A 104 4.76 -4.31 -2.06
CA ILE A 104 3.83 -5.43 -2.32
C ILE A 104 4.10 -6.07 -3.69
N SER A 105 4.56 -5.29 -4.68
CA SER A 105 4.91 -5.82 -6.01
C SER A 105 6.12 -6.77 -5.92
N PRO A 106 6.03 -8.04 -6.36
CA PRO A 106 7.14 -8.98 -6.31
C PRO A 106 8.42 -8.43 -6.97
N ARG A 107 8.27 -7.75 -8.12
CA ARG A 107 9.38 -7.09 -8.83
C ARG A 107 10.11 -6.08 -7.95
N LEU A 108 9.36 -5.22 -7.25
CA LEU A 108 9.96 -4.21 -6.37
C LEU A 108 10.57 -4.84 -5.12
N GLN A 109 9.97 -5.90 -4.58
CA GLN A 109 10.49 -6.64 -3.43
C GLN A 109 11.87 -7.23 -3.73
N GLU A 110 11.99 -7.97 -4.84
CA GLU A 110 13.25 -8.59 -5.26
C GLU A 110 14.32 -7.52 -5.52
N TYR A 111 13.96 -6.48 -6.28
CA TYR A 111 14.89 -5.40 -6.59
C TYR A 111 15.36 -4.64 -5.34
N ALA A 112 14.46 -4.37 -4.39
CA ALA A 112 14.83 -3.70 -3.16
C ALA A 112 15.74 -4.57 -2.26
N LEU A 113 15.45 -5.87 -2.14
CA LEU A 113 16.28 -6.76 -1.33
C LEU A 113 17.70 -6.93 -1.90
N ASP A 114 17.84 -6.91 -3.22
CA ASP A 114 19.14 -7.02 -3.89
C ASP A 114 19.90 -5.68 -3.90
N LYS A 115 19.21 -4.57 -4.18
CA LYS A 115 19.88 -3.29 -4.42
C LYS A 115 19.80 -2.33 -3.26
N VAL A 116 18.72 -2.21 -2.50
CA VAL A 116 18.57 -1.12 -1.52
C VAL A 116 19.35 -1.44 -0.23
N SER A 117 20.16 -0.49 0.20
CA SER A 117 20.93 -0.55 1.46
C SER A 117 20.62 0.64 2.36
N GLN A 118 20.91 0.49 3.66
CA GLN A 118 20.86 1.58 4.63
C GLN A 118 21.68 2.78 4.15
N GLY A 119 21.12 3.98 4.31
CA GLY A 119 21.74 5.24 3.89
C GLY A 119 21.44 5.66 2.45
N ASP A 120 20.99 4.73 1.59
CA ASP A 120 20.67 5.03 0.19
C ASP A 120 19.62 6.15 0.11
N ARG A 121 19.83 7.08 -0.84
CA ARG A 121 18.89 8.17 -1.10
C ARG A 121 17.95 7.77 -2.21
N LEU A 122 16.66 7.68 -1.90
CA LEU A 122 15.63 7.22 -2.82
C LEU A 122 14.58 8.30 -3.04
N HIS A 123 14.02 8.33 -4.25
CA HIS A 123 12.72 8.93 -4.54
C HIS A 123 11.68 7.79 -4.59
N ILE A 124 10.63 7.89 -3.79
CA ILE A 124 9.52 6.93 -3.76
C ILE A 124 8.25 7.59 -4.23
N THR A 125 7.51 6.92 -5.11
CA THR A 125 6.11 7.24 -5.41
C THR A 125 5.21 6.11 -4.92
N GLY A 126 4.12 6.47 -4.28
CA GLY A 126 3.20 5.50 -3.70
C GLY A 126 1.94 6.14 -3.17
N ARG A 127 1.34 5.49 -2.16
CA ARG A 127 0.06 5.87 -1.56
C ARG A 127 0.09 5.65 -0.06
N LEU A 128 -0.65 6.48 0.67
CA LEU A 128 -0.88 6.25 2.10
C LEU A 128 -1.86 5.09 2.30
N HIS A 129 -1.54 4.23 3.23
CA HIS A 129 -2.39 3.14 3.69
C HIS A 129 -2.35 3.08 5.21
N TYR A 130 -3.51 2.89 5.84
CA TYR A 130 -3.62 2.76 7.28
C TYR A 130 -4.04 1.33 7.62
N ASP A 131 -3.23 0.65 8.42
CA ASP A 131 -3.49 -0.69 8.91
C ASP A 131 -3.85 -0.66 10.40
N LEU A 132 -4.85 -1.45 10.79
CA LEU A 132 -5.16 -1.71 12.20
C LEU A 132 -4.51 -3.03 12.61
N VAL A 133 -3.47 -2.95 13.44
CA VAL A 133 -2.75 -4.13 13.93
C VAL A 133 -2.98 -4.28 15.42
N LYS A 134 -3.41 -5.46 15.87
CA LYS A 134 -3.53 -5.75 17.29
C LYS A 134 -2.14 -5.91 17.91
N ASN A 135 -1.89 -5.19 19.00
CA ASN A 135 -0.67 -5.36 19.79
C ASN A 135 -0.76 -6.62 20.67
N LYS A 136 0.31 -6.93 21.42
CA LYS A 136 0.33 -8.09 22.34
C LYS A 136 -0.73 -8.00 23.45
N SER A 137 -1.16 -6.80 23.80
CA SER A 137 -2.20 -6.52 24.79
C SER A 137 -3.63 -6.65 24.22
N GLY A 138 -3.77 -6.94 22.92
CA GLY A 138 -5.05 -7.08 22.23
C GLY A 138 -5.67 -5.76 21.74
N GLU A 139 -5.08 -4.61 22.06
CA GLU A 139 -5.58 -3.30 21.64
C GLU A 139 -5.25 -3.02 20.16
N PRO A 140 -6.19 -2.44 19.40
CA PRO A 140 -5.95 -2.07 18.01
C PRO A 140 -5.02 -0.85 17.95
N ARG A 141 -3.91 -0.98 17.22
CA ARG A 141 -2.99 0.12 16.92
C ARG A 141 -3.08 0.47 15.45
N LEU A 142 -3.29 1.76 15.17
CA LEU A 142 -3.21 2.30 13.83
C LEU A 142 -1.73 2.41 13.41
N ILE A 143 -1.41 1.87 12.23
CA ILE A 143 -0.11 1.95 11.60
C ILE A 143 -0.28 2.66 10.27
N THR A 144 0.53 3.69 10.03
CA THR A 144 0.55 4.41 8.75
C THR A 144 1.67 3.85 7.88
N ASN A 145 1.33 3.54 6.64
CA ASN A 145 2.22 2.93 5.65
C ASN A 145 2.21 3.73 4.37
N ILE A 146 3.37 3.84 3.73
CA ILE A 146 3.48 4.25 2.34
C ILE A 146 3.64 2.96 1.53
N VAL A 147 2.59 2.57 0.81
CA VAL A 147 2.67 1.47 -0.15
C VAL A 147 3.30 2.02 -1.42
N ALA A 148 4.53 1.61 -1.71
CA ALA A 148 5.24 2.10 -2.88
C ALA A 148 4.70 1.45 -4.16
N ASP A 149 4.43 2.29 -5.14
CA ASP A 149 4.11 1.88 -6.51
C ASP A 149 5.38 1.83 -7.38
N ASP A 150 6.38 2.68 -7.08
CA ASP A 150 7.72 2.65 -7.69
C ASP A 150 8.76 3.40 -6.84
N PHE A 151 10.05 3.17 -7.11
CA PHE A 151 11.14 3.96 -6.52
C PHE A 151 12.36 4.06 -7.44
N ILE A 152 13.12 5.14 -7.27
CA ILE A 152 14.33 5.45 -8.05
C ILE A 152 15.48 5.78 -7.08
N PHE A 153 16.68 5.30 -7.41
CA PHE A 153 17.90 5.69 -6.71
C PHE A 153 18.31 7.10 -7.12
N LEU A 154 18.53 7.97 -6.14
CA LEU A 154 19.14 9.28 -6.36
C LEU A 154 20.62 9.27 -6.00
N GLN A 155 21.00 8.50 -4.98
CA GLN A 155 22.39 8.35 -4.55
C GLN A 155 22.55 7.05 -3.76
N LYS A 156 23.66 6.36 -3.99
CA LYS A 156 24.10 5.20 -3.21
C LYS A 156 24.96 5.62 -2.02
N PHE A 157 24.76 5.00 -0.86
CA PHE A 157 25.54 5.35 0.32
C PHE A 157 27.00 4.87 0.22
N ASN A 158 27.21 3.67 -0.33
CA ASN A 158 28.53 3.03 -0.42
C ASN A 158 29.30 3.34 -1.72
N GLU A 159 28.82 4.25 -2.56
CA GLU A 159 29.45 4.65 -3.83
C GLU A 159 29.75 6.15 -3.81
N ASN A 160 30.64 6.56 -2.90
CA ASN A 160 31.36 7.83 -3.00
C ASN A 160 32.78 7.58 -3.50
#